data_AF-A0A0C2Z103-F1
#
_entry.id   AF-A0A0C2Z103-F1
#
_cell.length_a   1.000
_cell.length_b   1.000
_cell.length_c   1.000
_cell.angle_alpha   90.00
_cell.angle_beta   90.00
_cell.angle_gamma   90.00
#
_symmetry.space_group_name_H-M   'P 1'
#
loop_
_entity.id
_entity.type
_entity.pdbx_description
1 polymer ?
#
loop_
_entity_poly.entity_id
_entity_poly.type
_entity_poly.pdbx_seq_one_letter_code
_entity_poly.pdbx_strand_id
1 'polypeptide(L)'
;MITILSSAVFAKTYSIVEKSFIDEVMERKPLIEKNAKEYVKKLKNDAQNMSGESTISATKSYVYYIDPTYTLEQDIPKYNRYGQYEGVLYKKGTQVNPIKFIKAIPPDIVIFNPCDPDEKSFVQKLRTTRYKDKHFLATSTMCKAKELVKDDLGKHAFMLTKNIKEKFKIKETISIVSVDKSVNKIKVEVYNAKKSK
;
A
#
# COMPACT_ATOMS: atom_id res chain seq x y z
N MET A 1 -81.06 18.74 37.03
CA MET A 1 -80.77 17.46 36.36
C MET A 1 -79.61 17.74 35.41
N ILE A 2 -78.39 17.35 35.79
CA ILE A 2 -77.16 17.62 35.01
C ILE A 2 -76.76 16.29 34.37
N THR A 3 -76.87 16.22 33.05
CA THR A 3 -76.48 15.03 32.28
C THR A 3 -75.01 15.18 31.90
N ILE A 4 -74.15 14.36 32.51
CA ILE A 4 -72.73 14.25 32.15
C ILE A 4 -72.65 13.44 30.86
N LEU A 5 -72.30 14.07 29.75
CA LEU A 5 -71.94 13.38 28.51
C LEU A 5 -70.54 12.76 28.69
N SER A 6 -70.46 11.44 28.80
CA SER A 6 -69.20 10.71 28.82
C SER A 6 -68.67 10.58 27.38
N SER A 7 -67.53 11.21 27.11
CA SER A 7 -66.80 11.16 25.83
C SER A 7 -66.11 9.80 25.66
N ALA A 8 -66.70 8.89 24.88
CA ALA A 8 -66.00 7.66 24.47
C ALA A 8 -65.13 7.94 23.23
N VAL A 9 -63.85 8.27 23.46
CA VAL A 9 -62.84 8.28 22.38
C VAL A 9 -62.49 6.83 22.07
N PHE A 10 -63.12 6.27 21.04
CA PHE A 10 -62.74 4.96 20.49
C PHE A 10 -61.36 5.07 19.82
N ALA A 11 -60.29 4.83 20.58
CA ALA A 11 -58.96 4.64 20.04
C ALA A 11 -58.94 3.30 19.28
N LYS A 12 -58.95 3.35 17.94
CA LYS A 12 -58.74 2.17 17.09
C LYS A 12 -57.30 1.68 17.26
N THR A 13 -57.10 0.63 18.05
CA THR A 13 -55.83 -0.12 18.07
C THR A 13 -55.76 -1.00 16.82
N TYR A 14 -54.82 -0.72 15.93
CA TYR A 14 -54.55 -1.55 14.76
C TYR A 14 -53.49 -2.60 15.08
N SER A 15 -53.73 -3.83 14.63
CA SER A 15 -52.76 -4.93 14.73
C SER A 15 -51.56 -4.62 13.85
N ILE A 16 -50.37 -4.51 14.44
CA ILE A 16 -49.12 -4.47 13.69
C ILE A 16 -48.80 -5.92 13.31
N VAL A 17 -49.04 -6.27 12.05
CA VAL A 17 -48.60 -7.56 11.50
C VAL A 17 -47.18 -7.37 11.00
N GLU A 18 -46.21 -7.89 11.74
CA GLU A 18 -44.82 -7.89 11.30
C GLU A 18 -44.67 -8.79 10.06
N LYS A 19 -44.00 -8.28 9.03
CA LYS A 19 -43.65 -9.08 7.86
C LYS A 19 -42.75 -10.23 8.30
N SER A 20 -42.94 -11.41 7.71
CA SER A 20 -42.02 -12.52 7.87
C SER A 20 -40.62 -12.10 7.41
N PHE A 21 -39.60 -12.51 8.15
CA PHE A 21 -38.20 -12.24 7.81
C PHE A 21 -37.85 -12.70 6.38
N ILE A 22 -38.41 -13.83 5.93
CA ILE A 22 -38.18 -14.34 4.57
C ILE A 22 -38.76 -13.38 3.52
N ASP A 23 -39.94 -12.82 3.76
CA ASP A 23 -40.59 -11.90 2.82
C ASP A 23 -39.82 -10.57 2.76
N GLU A 24 -39.37 -10.05 3.91
CA GLU A 24 -38.51 -8.86 3.98
C GLU A 24 -37.19 -9.07 3.23
N VAL A 25 -36.56 -10.25 3.37
CA VAL A 25 -35.35 -10.61 2.65
C VAL A 25 -35.60 -10.69 1.14
N MET A 26 -36.71 -11.31 0.71
CA MET A 26 -37.05 -11.43 -0.71
C MET A 26 -37.34 -10.08 -1.36
N GLU A 27 -38.01 -9.17 -0.64
CA GLU A 27 -38.30 -7.81 -1.10
C GLU A 27 -37.02 -6.95 -1.19
N ARG A 28 -36.07 -7.14 -0.25
CA ARG A 28 -34.81 -6.38 -0.20
C ARG A 28 -33.70 -6.95 -1.06
N LYS A 29 -33.74 -8.24 -1.41
CA LYS A 29 -32.75 -8.91 -2.26
C LYS A 29 -32.36 -8.11 -3.52
N PRO A 30 -33.30 -7.62 -4.37
CA PRO A 30 -32.93 -6.86 -5.57
C PRO A 30 -32.22 -5.54 -5.24
N LEU A 31 -32.60 -4.87 -4.14
CA LEU A 31 -31.95 -3.65 -3.68
C LEU A 31 -30.53 -3.93 -3.17
N ILE A 32 -30.35 -5.00 -2.39
CA ILE A 32 -29.04 -5.42 -1.89
C ILE A 32 -28.10 -5.78 -3.06
N GLU A 33 -28.58 -6.53 -4.05
CA GLU A 33 -27.79 -6.86 -5.24
C GLU A 33 -27.41 -5.62 -6.06
N LYS A 34 -28.33 -4.67 -6.22
CA LYS A 34 -28.05 -3.39 -6.88
C LYS A 34 -26.98 -2.60 -6.12
N ASN A 35 -27.15 -2.45 -4.80
CA ASN A 35 -26.20 -1.72 -3.96
C ASN A 35 -24.82 -2.38 -3.96
N ALA A 36 -24.76 -3.71 -3.93
CA ALA A 36 -23.51 -4.45 -4.03
C ALA A 36 -22.81 -4.20 -5.38
N LYS A 37 -23.55 -4.23 -6.50
CA LYS A 37 -23.01 -3.92 -7.83
C LYS A 37 -22.49 -2.49 -7.92
N GLU A 38 -23.23 -1.52 -7.39
CA GLU A 38 -22.82 -0.11 -7.35
C GLU A 38 -21.58 0.10 -6.48
N TYR A 39 -21.54 -0.55 -5.31
CA TYR A 39 -20.40 -0.50 -4.41
C TYR A 39 -19.14 -1.09 -5.07
N VAL A 40 -19.24 -2.26 -5.71
CA VAL A 40 -18.13 -2.87 -6.45
C VAL A 40 -17.68 -1.96 -7.61
N LYS A 41 -18.62 -1.36 -8.34
CA LYS A 41 -18.30 -0.40 -9.41
C LYS A 41 -17.54 0.81 -8.88
N LYS A 42 -17.96 1.34 -7.73
CA LYS A 42 -17.28 2.44 -7.03
C LYS A 42 -15.86 2.04 -6.63
N LEU A 43 -15.69 0.91 -5.93
CA LEU A 43 -14.38 0.41 -5.52
C LEU A 43 -13.43 0.23 -6.71
N LYS A 44 -13.93 -0.35 -7.82
CA LYS A 44 -13.13 -0.52 -9.04
C LYS A 44 -12.70 0.81 -9.63
N ASN A 45 -13.61 1.79 -9.68
CA ASN A 45 -13.30 3.13 -10.19
C ASN A 45 -12.30 3.86 -9.28
N ASP A 46 -12.47 3.78 -7.97
CA ASP A 46 -11.57 4.37 -6.99
C ASP A 46 -10.16 3.75 -7.16
N ALA A 47 -10.07 2.42 -7.22
CA ALA A 47 -8.82 1.71 -7.43
C ALA A 47 -8.12 2.08 -8.74
N GLN A 48 -8.87 2.23 -9.84
CA GLN A 48 -8.35 2.64 -11.14
C GLN A 48 -7.83 4.09 -11.16
N ASN A 49 -8.38 4.95 -10.31
CA ASN A 49 -8.02 6.36 -10.23
C ASN A 49 -6.99 6.69 -9.15
N MET A 50 -6.64 5.73 -8.28
CA MET A 50 -5.52 5.88 -7.36
C MET A 50 -4.21 6.12 -8.14
N SER A 51 -3.30 6.86 -7.51
CA SER A 51 -1.95 7.10 -7.99
C SER A 51 -0.97 6.94 -6.83
N GLY A 52 0.29 6.59 -7.15
CA GLY A 52 1.35 6.63 -6.16
C GLY A 52 1.67 8.07 -5.71
N GLU A 53 2.41 8.16 -4.61
CA GLU A 53 2.94 9.42 -4.10
C GLU A 53 3.68 10.24 -5.16
N SER A 54 3.58 11.55 -5.04
CA SER A 54 4.21 12.48 -5.98
C SER A 54 5.72 12.57 -5.77
N THR A 55 6.47 12.68 -6.87
CA THR A 55 7.93 12.85 -6.92
C THR A 55 8.29 13.77 -8.08
N ILE A 56 9.52 14.25 -8.13
CA ILE A 56 10.01 15.06 -9.27
C ILE A 56 11.02 14.26 -10.10
N SER A 57 11.16 14.54 -11.39
CA SER A 57 12.23 13.91 -12.18
C SER A 57 13.60 14.49 -11.80
N ALA A 58 14.61 13.63 -11.74
CA ALA A 58 15.96 13.97 -11.33
C ALA A 58 16.69 14.78 -12.43
N THR A 59 17.32 15.87 -12.03
CA THR A 59 18.13 16.71 -12.94
C THR A 59 19.57 16.23 -13.07
N LYS A 60 20.06 15.46 -12.10
CA LYS A 60 21.41 14.88 -12.06
C LYS A 60 21.35 13.46 -11.52
N SER A 61 22.28 12.62 -11.97
CA SER A 61 22.45 11.29 -11.40
C SER A 61 23.37 11.36 -10.18
N TYR A 62 22.99 10.68 -9.09
CA TYR A 62 23.77 10.65 -7.86
C TYR A 62 23.42 9.41 -7.02
N VAL A 63 24.23 9.14 -6.01
CA VAL A 63 24.03 7.99 -5.11
C VAL A 63 24.10 8.46 -3.67
N TYR A 64 23.23 7.93 -2.83
CA TYR A 64 23.30 8.12 -1.39
C TYR A 64 22.99 6.82 -0.64
N TYR A 65 23.37 6.80 0.63
CA TYR A 65 23.19 5.65 1.50
C TYR A 65 22.32 6.01 2.69
N ILE A 66 21.49 5.05 3.10
CA ILE A 66 20.66 5.12 4.29
C ILE A 66 21.15 4.06 5.26
N ASP A 67 21.38 4.49 6.49
CA ASP A 67 21.69 3.59 7.59
C ASP A 67 20.38 3.11 8.25
N PRO A 68 20.02 1.82 8.16
CA PRO A 68 18.83 1.29 8.80
C PRO A 68 19.06 0.94 10.28
N THR A 69 20.21 1.29 10.85
CA THR A 69 20.50 1.03 12.27
C THR A 69 19.53 1.83 13.15
N TYR A 70 18.85 1.13 14.05
CA TYR A 70 17.95 1.72 15.04
C TYR A 70 18.31 1.25 16.44
N THR A 71 17.87 2.00 17.44
CA THR A 71 18.09 1.67 18.85
C THR A 71 16.81 1.10 19.44
N LEU A 72 16.91 -0.01 20.16
CA LEU A 72 15.76 -0.62 20.83
C LEU A 72 15.25 0.29 21.97
N GLU A 73 13.98 0.66 21.90
CA GLU A 73 13.33 1.52 22.90
C GLU A 73 12.96 0.77 24.19
N GLN A 74 12.88 -0.55 24.10
CA GLN A 74 12.51 -1.45 25.19
C GLN A 74 13.28 -2.77 25.12
N ASP A 75 13.32 -3.49 26.23
CA ASP A 75 13.86 -4.83 26.29
C ASP A 75 13.06 -5.78 25.40
N ILE A 76 13.75 -6.65 24.67
CA ILE A 76 13.14 -7.71 23.87
C ILE A 76 13.15 -8.99 24.71
N PRO A 77 11.98 -9.52 25.10
CA PRO A 77 11.92 -10.74 25.90
C PRO A 77 12.42 -11.95 25.10
N LYS A 78 13.08 -12.86 25.81
CA LYS A 78 13.44 -14.20 25.31
C LYS A 78 12.41 -15.19 25.82
N TYR A 79 11.88 -16.01 24.92
CA TYR A 79 10.97 -17.10 25.25
C TYR A 79 11.57 -18.42 24.81
N ASN A 80 11.31 -19.48 25.58
CA ASN A 80 11.67 -20.84 25.19
C ASN A 80 10.69 -21.41 24.15
N ARG A 81 10.96 -22.63 23.67
CA ARG A 81 10.09 -23.33 22.70
C ARG A 81 8.66 -23.61 23.21
N TYR A 82 8.44 -23.51 24.51
CA TYR A 82 7.14 -23.68 25.17
C TYR A 82 6.44 -22.34 25.46
N GLY A 83 7.01 -21.22 25.01
CA GLY A 83 6.47 -19.88 25.24
C GLY A 83 6.68 -19.33 26.65
N GLN A 84 7.51 -19.96 27.47
CA GLN A 84 7.82 -19.47 28.82
C GLN A 84 8.93 -18.42 28.75
N TYR A 85 8.79 -17.37 29.55
CA TYR A 85 9.77 -16.30 29.67
C TYR A 85 11.10 -16.83 30.24
N GLU A 86 12.20 -16.64 29.52
CA GLU A 86 13.57 -17.05 29.89
C GLU A 86 14.51 -15.86 30.18
N GLY A 87 14.00 -14.63 30.14
CA GLY A 87 14.79 -13.42 30.35
C GLY A 87 14.74 -12.46 29.16
N VAL A 88 15.83 -11.74 28.92
CA VAL A 88 15.93 -10.69 27.90
C VAL A 88 16.86 -11.14 26.77
N LEU A 89 16.37 -11.13 25.54
CA LEU A 89 17.13 -11.44 24.33
C LEU A 89 18.03 -10.27 23.93
N TYR A 90 17.48 -9.06 23.92
CA TYR A 90 18.21 -7.82 23.66
C TYR A 90 17.77 -6.75 24.64
N LYS A 91 18.73 -6.04 25.23
CA LYS A 91 18.42 -4.95 26.16
C LYS A 91 17.99 -3.70 25.41
N LYS A 92 17.15 -2.89 26.05
CA LYS A 92 16.90 -1.49 25.68
C LYS A 92 18.23 -0.78 25.48
N GLY A 93 18.30 0.06 24.44
CA GLY A 93 19.53 0.76 24.05
C GLY A 93 20.44 -0.04 23.11
N THR A 94 20.15 -1.32 22.85
CA THR A 94 20.92 -2.09 21.84
C THR A 94 20.71 -1.49 20.46
N GLN A 95 21.80 -1.28 19.71
CA GLN A 95 21.75 -0.89 18.31
C GLN A 95 21.62 -2.11 17.41
N VAL A 96 20.63 -2.09 16.53
CA VAL A 96 20.31 -3.19 15.63
C VAL A 96 20.33 -2.68 14.20
N ASN A 97 21.14 -3.32 13.34
CA ASN A 97 21.10 -3.11 11.90
C ASN A 97 20.48 -4.36 11.23
N PRO A 98 19.25 -4.27 10.68
CA PRO A 98 18.57 -5.40 10.05
C PRO A 98 19.35 -6.09 8.93
N ILE A 99 20.20 -5.37 8.19
CA ILE A 99 20.95 -5.92 7.05
C ILE A 99 21.95 -6.99 7.51
N LYS A 100 22.43 -6.91 8.75
CA LYS A 100 23.33 -7.93 9.30
C LYS A 100 22.66 -9.29 9.47
N PHE A 101 21.32 -9.33 9.55
CA PHE A 101 20.55 -10.54 9.83
C PHE A 101 19.84 -11.11 8.60
N ILE A 102 19.80 -10.41 7.47
CA ILE A 102 19.17 -10.94 6.25
C ILE A 102 20.06 -11.99 5.57
N LYS A 103 19.46 -13.16 5.30
CA LYS A 103 20.13 -14.28 4.62
C LYS A 103 20.12 -14.11 3.11
N ALA A 104 19.01 -13.66 2.55
CA ALA A 104 18.84 -13.37 1.13
C ALA A 104 18.62 -11.88 0.90
N ILE A 105 19.24 -11.34 -0.16
CA ILE A 105 19.07 -9.95 -0.57
C ILE A 105 17.70 -9.82 -1.26
N PRO A 106 16.83 -8.90 -0.82
CA PRO A 106 15.55 -8.68 -1.47
C PRO A 106 15.76 -8.10 -2.89
N PRO A 107 14.77 -8.25 -3.79
CA PRO A 107 14.78 -7.58 -5.08
C PRO A 107 14.96 -6.07 -4.96
N ASP A 108 15.65 -5.47 -5.94
CA ASP A 108 15.78 -4.02 -6.04
C ASP A 108 14.39 -3.37 -6.28
N ILE A 109 14.14 -2.22 -5.68
CA ILE A 109 12.91 -1.44 -5.90
C ILE A 109 13.24 -0.33 -6.88
N VAL A 110 12.53 -0.27 -8.00
CA VAL A 110 12.69 0.76 -9.03
C VAL A 110 11.51 1.71 -8.98
N ILE A 111 11.74 2.92 -8.49
CA ILE A 111 10.75 3.99 -8.40
C ILE A 111 10.87 4.88 -9.63
N PHE A 112 9.80 5.00 -10.41
CA PHE A 112 9.74 5.80 -11.64
C PHE A 112 8.32 6.28 -11.95
N ASN A 113 8.22 7.24 -12.86
CA ASN A 113 6.96 7.68 -13.44
C ASN A 113 6.72 6.97 -14.78
N PRO A 114 5.83 5.97 -14.86
CA PRO A 114 5.54 5.24 -16.10
C PRO A 114 4.75 6.06 -17.13
N CYS A 115 4.14 7.17 -16.71
CA CYS A 115 3.50 8.13 -17.62
C CYS A 115 4.54 9.03 -18.32
N ASP A 116 5.81 9.03 -17.89
CA ASP A 116 6.92 9.70 -18.58
C ASP A 116 7.60 8.72 -19.57
N PRO A 117 7.58 9.00 -20.90
CA PRO A 117 8.19 8.13 -21.90
C PRO A 117 9.70 7.90 -21.72
N ASP A 118 10.44 8.92 -21.28
CA ASP A 118 11.89 8.83 -21.09
C ASP A 118 12.21 7.90 -19.91
N GLU A 119 11.49 8.05 -18.80
CA GLU A 119 11.66 7.19 -17.63
C GLU A 119 11.22 5.74 -17.91
N LYS A 120 10.09 5.58 -18.62
CA LYS A 120 9.61 4.26 -19.04
C LYS A 120 10.65 3.54 -19.90
N SER A 121 11.22 4.22 -20.90
CA SER A 121 12.26 3.65 -21.77
C SER A 121 13.51 3.24 -20.97
N PHE A 122 13.92 4.07 -20.02
CA PHE A 122 15.04 3.74 -19.13
C PHE A 122 14.79 2.46 -18.32
N VAL A 123 13.59 2.32 -17.72
CA VAL A 123 13.25 1.12 -16.94
C VAL A 123 13.10 -0.13 -17.82
N GLN A 124 12.58 0.01 -19.04
CA GLN A 124 12.56 -1.09 -20.02
C GLN A 124 13.98 -1.57 -20.36
N LYS A 125 14.92 -0.65 -20.56
CA LYS A 125 16.33 -0.97 -20.79
C LYS A 125 16.95 -1.66 -19.58
N LEU A 126 16.63 -1.23 -18.36
CA LEU A 126 17.11 -1.90 -17.13
C LEU A 126 16.65 -3.35 -17.04
N ARG A 127 15.40 -3.65 -17.46
CA ARG A 127 14.85 -5.02 -17.46
C ARG A 127 15.67 -5.98 -18.32
N THR A 128 16.13 -5.53 -19.49
CA THR A 128 16.89 -6.37 -20.42
C THR A 128 18.40 -6.38 -20.17
N THR A 129 18.91 -5.43 -19.38
CA THR A 129 20.35 -5.29 -19.09
C THR A 129 20.68 -5.72 -17.65
N ARG A 130 20.42 -4.86 -16.65
CA ARG A 130 20.76 -5.09 -15.24
C ARG A 130 19.97 -6.23 -14.60
N TYR A 131 18.71 -6.42 -15.03
CA TYR A 131 17.77 -7.36 -14.41
C TYR A 131 17.36 -8.51 -15.34
N LYS A 132 18.16 -8.86 -16.35
CA LYS A 132 17.82 -9.89 -17.33
C LYS A 132 17.38 -11.21 -16.69
N ASP A 133 18.08 -11.63 -15.63
CA ASP A 133 17.83 -12.88 -14.89
C ASP A 133 17.38 -12.63 -13.44
N LYS A 134 16.95 -11.40 -13.12
CA LYS A 134 16.60 -10.98 -11.76
C LYS A 134 15.26 -10.27 -11.75
N HIS A 135 14.47 -10.50 -10.71
CA HIS A 135 13.27 -9.71 -10.49
C HIS A 135 13.62 -8.36 -9.85
N PHE A 136 12.87 -7.33 -10.21
CA PHE A 136 12.83 -6.04 -9.50
C PHE A 136 11.38 -5.64 -9.26
N LEU A 137 11.15 -4.83 -8.23
CA LEU A 137 9.84 -4.30 -7.90
C LEU A 137 9.65 -2.94 -8.56
N ALA A 138 8.87 -2.90 -9.63
CA ALA A 138 8.47 -1.65 -10.27
C ALA A 138 7.51 -0.87 -9.35
N THR A 139 7.81 0.40 -9.08
CA THR A 139 7.01 1.27 -8.22
C THR A 139 6.68 2.57 -8.94
N SER A 140 5.40 2.77 -9.26
CA SER A 140 4.88 3.91 -10.01
C SER A 140 4.62 5.11 -9.10
N THR A 141 5.03 6.29 -9.56
CA THR A 141 4.68 7.60 -8.99
C THR A 141 3.71 8.33 -9.92
N MET A 142 2.79 9.14 -9.36
CA MET A 142 1.88 10.10 -10.04
C MET A 142 0.89 9.55 -11.10
N CYS A 143 1.24 8.51 -11.82
CA CYS A 143 0.46 7.87 -12.86
C CYS A 143 -0.68 7.06 -12.25
N LYS A 144 -1.89 7.17 -12.83
CA LYS A 144 -3.08 6.47 -12.33
C LYS A 144 -2.98 4.97 -12.61
N ALA A 145 -3.51 4.16 -11.70
CA ALA A 145 -3.52 2.69 -11.83
C ALA A 145 -4.03 2.23 -13.21
N LYS A 146 -5.10 2.84 -13.71
CA LYS A 146 -5.68 2.51 -15.03
C LYS A 146 -4.72 2.68 -16.21
N GLU A 147 -3.73 3.57 -16.09
CA GLU A 147 -2.72 3.79 -17.12
C GLU A 147 -1.58 2.75 -17.00
N LEU A 148 -1.34 2.22 -15.79
CA LEU A 148 -0.37 1.15 -15.55
C LEU A 148 -0.83 -0.16 -16.19
N VAL A 149 -2.08 -0.57 -15.97
CA VAL A 149 -2.60 -1.89 -16.38
C VAL A 149 -2.54 -2.12 -17.90
N LYS A 150 -2.46 -1.05 -18.70
CA LYS A 150 -2.32 -1.11 -20.16
C LYS A 150 -0.91 -1.52 -20.63
N ASP A 151 0.06 -1.50 -19.73
CA ASP A 151 1.47 -1.70 -20.04
C ASP A 151 2.01 -3.00 -19.45
N ASP A 152 2.97 -3.62 -20.14
CA ASP A 152 3.58 -4.88 -19.74
C ASP A 152 4.36 -4.74 -18.42
N LEU A 153 4.91 -3.54 -18.17
CA LEU A 153 5.48 -3.15 -16.88
C LEU A 153 4.43 -3.02 -15.76
N GLY A 154 3.20 -2.60 -16.09
CA GLY A 154 2.20 -2.26 -15.10
C GLY A 154 1.49 -3.45 -14.48
N LYS A 155 1.58 -4.65 -15.08
CA LYS A 155 1.08 -5.90 -14.46
C LYS A 155 1.81 -6.27 -13.17
N HIS A 156 3.02 -5.73 -12.97
CA HIS A 156 3.86 -5.98 -11.80
C HIS A 156 4.31 -4.67 -11.13
N ALA A 157 3.68 -3.55 -11.47
CA ALA A 157 3.99 -2.26 -10.87
C ALA A 157 3.11 -2.00 -9.64
N PHE A 158 3.77 -1.71 -8.52
CA PHE A 158 3.14 -1.26 -7.29
C PHE A 158 3.06 0.27 -7.28
N MET A 159 2.19 0.84 -6.45
CA MET A 159 2.15 2.29 -6.25
C MET A 159 3.16 2.71 -5.18
N LEU A 160 3.85 3.82 -5.40
CA LEU A 160 4.68 4.42 -4.36
C LEU A 160 3.78 4.84 -3.20
N THR A 161 4.03 4.30 -2.01
CA THR A 161 3.32 4.69 -0.79
C THR A 161 4.13 5.73 -0.01
N LYS A 162 3.44 6.53 0.81
CA LYS A 162 4.08 7.49 1.72
C LYS A 162 5.16 6.85 2.59
N ASN A 163 4.87 5.67 3.14
CA ASN A 163 5.80 4.92 3.98
C ASN A 163 7.10 4.53 3.24
N ILE A 164 7.00 4.03 2.00
CA ILE A 164 8.18 3.69 1.18
C ILE A 164 8.97 4.96 0.86
N LYS A 165 8.28 6.03 0.44
CA LYS A 165 8.88 7.32 0.12
C LYS A 165 9.67 7.90 1.30
N GLU A 166 9.08 7.88 2.50
CA GLU A 166 9.69 8.41 3.72
C GLU A 166 10.85 7.53 4.20
N LYS A 167 10.65 6.21 4.30
CA LYS A 167 11.69 5.28 4.77
C LYS A 167 12.94 5.31 3.91
N PHE A 168 12.78 5.37 2.60
CA PHE A 168 13.91 5.44 1.67
C PHE A 168 14.27 6.86 1.25
N LYS A 169 13.68 7.89 1.88
CA LYS A 169 13.95 9.32 1.61
C LYS A 169 13.88 9.69 0.12
N ILE A 170 12.95 9.07 -0.61
CA ILE A 170 12.79 9.24 -2.05
C ILE A 170 12.24 10.63 -2.35
N LYS A 171 12.98 11.41 -3.14
CA LYS A 171 12.59 12.74 -3.61
C LYS A 171 12.37 12.73 -5.12
N GLU A 172 13.27 12.07 -5.85
CA GLU A 172 13.26 12.07 -7.30
C GLU A 172 13.05 10.69 -7.95
N THR A 173 12.52 10.71 -9.18
CA THR A 173 12.56 9.62 -10.13
C THR A 173 13.66 9.86 -11.16
N ILE A 174 14.39 8.87 -11.64
CA ILE A 174 14.27 7.43 -11.37
C ILE A 174 15.16 7.08 -10.18
N SER A 175 14.60 6.40 -9.18
CA SER A 175 15.35 5.94 -7.99
C SER A 175 15.39 4.42 -7.94
N ILE A 176 16.57 3.83 -7.76
CA ILE A 176 16.76 2.40 -7.53
C ILE A 176 17.22 2.20 -6.09
N VAL A 177 16.42 1.50 -5.30
CA VAL A 177 16.74 1.14 -3.92
C VAL A 177 17.23 -0.30 -3.90
N SER A 178 18.42 -0.49 -3.34
CA SER A 178 19.09 -1.80 -3.23
C SER A 178 19.74 -1.95 -1.85
N VAL A 179 20.02 -3.18 -1.45
CA VAL A 179 20.76 -3.45 -0.21
C VAL A 179 22.24 -3.65 -0.52
N ASP A 180 23.09 -2.81 0.09
CA ASP A 180 24.53 -2.98 0.04
C ASP A 180 25.02 -3.63 1.34
N LYS A 181 25.21 -4.95 1.27
CA LYS A 181 25.66 -5.76 2.40
C LYS A 181 27.13 -5.51 2.77
N SER A 182 27.95 -5.00 1.84
CA SER A 182 29.37 -4.74 2.11
C SER A 182 29.57 -3.64 3.16
N VAL A 183 28.69 -2.63 3.14
CA VAL A 183 28.69 -1.51 4.08
C VAL A 183 27.51 -1.53 5.06
N ASN A 184 26.67 -2.57 5.00
CA ASN A 184 25.44 -2.71 5.79
C ASN A 184 24.50 -1.50 5.70
N LYS A 185 24.33 -0.95 4.49
CA LYS A 185 23.47 0.20 4.21
C LYS A 185 22.51 -0.08 3.06
N ILE A 186 21.43 0.69 3.01
CA ILE A 186 20.56 0.74 1.84
C ILE A 186 21.17 1.76 0.87
N LYS A 187 21.41 1.35 -0.37
CA LYS A 187 21.93 2.19 -1.44
C LYS A 187 20.75 2.69 -2.28
N VAL A 188 20.70 4.00 -2.51
CA VAL A 188 19.73 4.61 -3.42
C VAL A 188 20.47 5.28 -4.57
N GLU A 189 20.24 4.79 -5.79
CA GLU A 189 20.79 5.33 -7.02
C GLU A 189 19.73 6.16 -7.72
N VAL A 190 20.01 7.43 -7.93
CA VAL A 190 19.12 8.36 -8.63
C VAL A 190 19.68 8.60 -10.02
N TYR A 191 18.82 8.50 -11.05
CA TYR A 191 19.20 8.64 -12.45
C TYR A 191 18.42 9.75 -13.14
N ASN A 192 19.13 10.58 -13.89
CA ASN A 192 18.52 11.49 -14.86
C ASN A 192 18.27 10.76 -16.19
N ALA A 193 16.99 10.51 -16.50
CA ALA A 193 16.56 9.81 -17.72
C ALA A 193 17.03 10.49 -19.02
N LYS A 194 17.15 11.83 -19.04
CA LYS A 194 17.49 12.61 -20.25
C LYS A 194 18.96 12.51 -20.65
N LYS A 195 19.84 12.10 -19.74
CA LYS A 195 21.28 11.93 -20.01
C LYS A 195 21.68 10.48 -20.32
N SER A 196 20.74 9.54 -20.31
CA SER A 196 21.02 8.12 -20.57
C SER A 196 20.76 7.67 -22.02
N LYS A 197 20.60 8.63 -22.95
CA LYS A 197 20.62 8.40 -24.40
C LYS A 197 22.05 8.28 -24.91
#